data_AF-A0A523PVH9-F1
#
_entry.id   AF-A0A523PVH9-F1
#
_cell.length_a   1.000
_cell.length_b   1.000
_cell.length_c   1.000
_cell.angle_alpha   90.00
_cell.angle_beta   90.00
_cell.angle_gamma   90.00
#
_symmetry.space_group_name_H-M   'P 1'
#
loop_
_entity.id
_entity.type
_entity.pdbx_description
1 polymer ?
#
loop_
_entity_poly.entity_id
_entity_poly.type
_entity_poly.pdbx_seq_one_letter_code
_entity_poly.pdbx_strand_id
1 'polypeptide(L)'
;MNKERTAHALLAGIASVALAAGCATTSSSTGLAGADEWLEPSPSLAMDIESHAQRLPWTNRLEDKVALIEWFGNVGEPAYPTLLGLVTDPRPGVAGMALASLGRTRDPRLVMHLRNVDWPVEVDPDLSLERARALLQLGDWSQMPVLIEGLRDERFYTRAVCIRTLSAETHERLGYNARAPEEEREQAVIAWEAWWGLRGDDPFLDLD
;
A
#
# COMPACT_ATOMS: atom_id res chain seq x y z
N MET A 1 85.35 28.87 -23.25
CA MET A 1 86.44 29.01 -22.26
C MET A 1 85.90 28.56 -20.91
N ASN A 2 86.53 27.53 -20.33
CA ASN A 2 86.41 27.00 -18.96
C ASN A 2 85.07 26.34 -18.54
N LYS A 3 85.06 25.02 -18.28
CA LYS A 3 85.48 24.30 -17.04
C LYS A 3 84.54 24.66 -15.86
N GLU A 4 84.08 23.79 -14.98
CA GLU A 4 84.34 22.39 -14.65
C GLU A 4 83.26 21.98 -13.62
N ARG A 5 82.81 20.72 -13.69
CA ARG A 5 82.62 19.75 -12.60
C ARG A 5 81.78 20.03 -11.33
N THR A 6 81.02 18.97 -11.00
CA THR A 6 80.75 18.38 -9.66
C THR A 6 79.87 19.19 -8.69
N ALA A 7 78.96 18.63 -7.88
CA ALA A 7 78.56 17.28 -7.54
C ALA A 7 77.31 17.37 -6.63
N HIS A 8 76.85 16.21 -6.17
CA HIS A 8 75.98 15.95 -5.00
C HIS A 8 74.55 15.58 -5.34
N ALA A 9 74.40 14.26 -5.45
CA ALA A 9 73.17 13.54 -5.21
C ALA A 9 72.60 13.90 -3.83
N LEU A 10 71.30 14.18 -3.79
CA LEU A 10 70.51 14.03 -2.58
C LEU A 10 69.14 13.50 -2.96
N LEU A 11 68.87 12.30 -2.44
CA LEU A 11 67.63 11.56 -2.51
C LEU A 11 66.47 12.41 -1.98
N ALA A 12 65.42 12.54 -2.79
CA ALA A 12 64.08 12.84 -2.31
C ALA A 12 63.12 11.96 -3.12
N GLY A 13 62.73 10.84 -2.51
CA GLY A 13 61.65 10.02 -3.02
C GLY A 13 60.32 10.73 -2.79
N ILE A 14 59.45 10.75 -3.81
CA ILE A 14 58.02 10.91 -3.60
C ILE A 14 57.31 9.89 -4.48
N ALA A 15 56.41 9.19 -3.82
CA ALA A 15 55.69 8.01 -4.24
C ALA A 15 54.72 8.27 -5.40
N SER A 16 54.51 7.19 -6.14
CA SER A 16 53.55 6.98 -7.22
C SER A 16 52.15 7.49 -6.86
N VAL A 17 51.62 8.41 -7.67
CA VAL A 17 50.18 8.73 -7.69
C VAL A 17 49.48 7.67 -8.54
N ALA A 18 48.87 6.68 -7.89
CA ALA A 18 47.93 5.77 -8.52
C ALA A 18 46.54 6.44 -8.53
N LEU A 19 46.07 6.84 -9.71
CA LEU A 19 44.67 7.22 -9.93
C LEU A 19 43.81 5.94 -9.91
N ALA A 20 43.29 5.60 -8.73
CA ALA A 20 42.15 4.69 -8.64
C ALA A 20 40.88 5.47 -8.99
N ALA A 21 40.38 5.28 -10.20
CA ALA A 21 39.01 5.66 -10.56
C ALA A 21 38.07 4.78 -9.71
N GLY A 22 37.56 5.34 -8.61
CA GLY A 22 36.53 4.71 -7.82
C GLY A 22 35.24 4.67 -8.64
N CYS A 23 34.82 3.48 -9.06
CA CYS A 23 33.44 3.24 -9.42
C CYS A 23 32.60 3.50 -8.16
N ALA A 24 31.91 4.64 -8.12
CA ALA A 24 30.89 4.91 -7.13
C ALA A 24 29.70 3.97 -7.42
N THR A 25 29.71 2.80 -6.80
CA THR A 25 28.52 1.98 -6.68
C THR A 25 27.59 2.72 -5.72
N THR A 26 26.53 3.33 -6.25
CA THR A 26 25.42 3.78 -5.39
C THR A 26 24.75 2.53 -4.84
N SER A 27 25.15 2.12 -3.65
CA SER A 27 24.36 1.26 -2.79
C SER A 27 23.11 2.05 -2.40
N SER A 28 22.00 1.79 -3.09
CA SER A 28 20.68 2.22 -2.65
C SER A 28 20.39 1.53 -1.33
N SER A 29 20.58 2.29 -0.26
CA SER A 29 20.21 1.90 1.09
C SER A 29 18.71 1.64 1.13
N THR A 30 18.35 0.43 1.55
CA THR A 30 17.06 0.08 2.16
C THR A 30 16.84 0.94 3.41
N GLY A 31 16.45 2.19 3.20
CA GLY A 31 15.80 3.03 4.19
C GLY A 31 14.33 3.09 3.79
N LEU A 32 13.43 2.95 4.77
CA LEU A 32 11.98 3.11 4.67
C LEU A 32 11.60 4.01 3.47
N ALA A 33 10.94 3.44 2.46
CA ALA A 33 10.55 4.13 1.22
C ALA A 33 9.89 5.47 1.59
N GLY A 34 10.68 6.52 1.47
CA GLY A 34 10.43 7.81 2.07
C GLY A 34 9.46 8.62 1.22
N ALA A 35 9.05 9.76 1.76
CA ALA A 35 8.20 10.78 1.15
C ALA A 35 8.59 11.27 -0.27
N ASP A 36 9.63 10.72 -0.89
CA ASP A 36 10.18 11.07 -2.20
C ASP A 36 9.52 10.28 -3.37
N GLU A 37 8.50 9.46 -3.09
CA GLU A 37 7.82 8.62 -4.10
C GLU A 37 6.59 9.30 -4.74
N TRP A 38 5.91 10.19 -4.01
CA TRP A 38 4.64 10.79 -4.44
C TRP A 38 4.83 12.17 -5.03
N LEU A 39 3.94 12.56 -5.95
CA LEU A 39 3.90 13.93 -6.45
C LEU A 39 3.70 14.94 -5.31
N GLU A 40 4.64 15.87 -5.19
CA GLU A 40 4.57 16.97 -4.23
C GLU A 40 3.41 17.93 -4.56
N PRO A 41 2.54 18.27 -3.59
CA PRO A 41 1.47 19.22 -3.81
C PRO A 41 2.00 20.64 -4.03
N SER A 42 1.31 21.42 -4.87
CA SER A 42 1.49 22.87 -4.90
C SER A 42 1.19 23.50 -3.53
N PRO A 43 1.74 24.68 -3.18
CA PRO A 43 1.50 25.30 -1.88
C PRO A 43 0.01 25.48 -1.53
N SER A 44 -0.84 25.81 -2.52
CA SER A 44 -2.28 25.93 -2.32
C SER A 44 -2.93 24.57 -2.05
N LEU A 45 -2.55 23.53 -2.80
CA LEU A 45 -3.08 22.18 -2.59
C LEU A 45 -2.63 21.61 -1.24
N ALA A 46 -1.39 21.84 -0.83
CA ALA A 46 -0.89 21.44 0.48
C ALA A 46 -1.72 22.07 1.61
N MET A 47 -2.02 23.37 1.48
CA MET A 47 -2.88 24.09 2.42
C MET A 47 -4.31 23.55 2.44
N ASP A 48 -4.86 23.19 1.27
CA ASP A 48 -6.18 22.55 1.19
C ASP A 48 -6.19 21.17 1.85
N ILE A 49 -5.18 20.33 1.59
CA ILE A 49 -5.04 19.01 2.21
C ILE A 49 -4.97 19.13 3.73
N GLU A 50 -4.11 20.03 4.23
CA GLU A 50 -3.97 20.27 5.66
C GLU A 50 -5.28 20.78 6.28
N SER A 51 -5.94 21.75 5.64
CA SER A 51 -7.20 22.30 6.12
C SER A 51 -8.31 21.24 6.21
N HIS A 52 -8.42 20.37 5.20
CA HIS A 52 -9.40 19.28 5.20
C HIS A 52 -9.08 18.26 6.30
N ALA A 53 -7.81 17.92 6.50
CA ALA A 53 -7.39 16.97 7.54
C ALA A 53 -7.69 17.52 8.94
N GLN A 54 -7.40 18.81 9.19
CA GLN A 54 -7.67 19.48 10.47
C GLN A 54 -9.18 19.59 10.79
N ARG A 55 -10.05 19.60 9.78
CA ARG A 55 -11.51 19.64 9.96
C ARG A 55 -12.13 18.28 10.28
N LEU A 56 -11.46 17.19 9.93
CA LEU A 56 -12.00 15.84 10.07
C LEU A 56 -12.36 15.45 11.53
N PRO A 57 -11.61 15.85 12.58
CA PRO A 57 -12.02 15.66 13.99
C PRO A 57 -13.36 16.28 14.35
N TRP A 58 -13.70 17.43 13.77
CA TRP A 58 -14.85 18.26 14.11
C TRP A 58 -16.05 18.04 13.19
N THR A 59 -15.88 17.25 12.14
CA THR A 59 -16.93 16.92 11.19
C THR A 59 -17.80 15.83 11.80
N ASN A 60 -19.07 16.14 12.12
CA ASN A 60 -19.95 15.19 12.80
C ASN A 60 -20.76 14.33 11.83
N ARG A 61 -21.23 14.93 10.74
CA ARG A 61 -22.07 14.24 9.76
C ARG A 61 -21.27 13.19 9.02
N LEU A 62 -21.84 11.99 8.91
CA LEU A 62 -21.19 10.85 8.25
C LEU A 62 -20.90 11.17 6.79
N GLU A 63 -21.87 11.78 6.10
CA GLU A 63 -21.75 12.14 4.69
C GLU A 63 -20.59 13.12 4.46
N ASP A 64 -20.42 14.08 5.37
CA ASP A 64 -19.37 15.09 5.28
C ASP A 64 -17.99 14.46 5.54
N LYS A 65 -17.87 13.49 6.46
CA LYS A 65 -16.63 12.71 6.66
C LYS A 65 -16.26 11.90 5.42
N VAL A 66 -17.24 11.21 4.83
CA VAL A 66 -17.06 10.44 3.60
C VAL A 66 -16.57 11.36 2.49
N ALA A 67 -17.22 12.50 2.27
CA ALA A 67 -16.84 13.45 1.24
C ALA A 67 -15.40 13.99 1.43
N LEU A 68 -15.01 14.31 2.67
CA LEU A 68 -13.65 14.75 2.98
C LEU A 68 -12.61 13.66 2.67
N ILE A 69 -12.87 12.42 3.05
CA ILE A 69 -11.92 11.31 2.86
C ILE A 69 -11.86 10.87 1.39
N GLU A 70 -12.98 10.90 0.67
CA GLU A 70 -13.03 10.68 -0.77
C GLU A 70 -12.32 11.79 -1.54
N TRP A 71 -12.39 13.04 -1.06
CA TRP A 71 -11.64 14.14 -1.66
C TRP A 71 -10.13 13.86 -1.65
N PHE A 72 -9.55 13.36 -0.56
CA PHE A 72 -8.13 12.97 -0.56
C PHE A 72 -7.83 11.87 -1.60
N GLY A 73 -8.71 10.88 -1.74
CA GLY A 73 -8.55 9.83 -2.75
C GLY A 73 -8.58 10.37 -4.18
N ASN A 74 -9.44 11.36 -4.44
CA ASN A 74 -9.55 12.03 -5.73
C ASN A 74 -8.37 12.97 -6.02
N VAL A 75 -7.74 13.54 -4.99
CA VAL A 75 -6.48 14.30 -5.15
C VAL A 75 -5.35 13.39 -5.60
N GLY A 76 -5.33 12.13 -5.16
CA GLY A 76 -4.36 11.12 -5.59
C GLY A 76 -3.04 11.24 -4.84
N GLU A 77 -1.92 11.00 -5.54
CA GLU A 77 -0.57 10.93 -4.96
C GLU A 77 -0.25 12.03 -3.93
N PRO A 78 -0.56 13.32 -4.16
CA PRO A 78 -0.23 14.36 -3.19
C PRO A 78 -0.93 14.20 -1.84
N ALA A 79 -2.06 13.48 -1.78
CA ALA A 79 -2.83 13.25 -0.57
C ALA A 79 -2.70 11.80 -0.03
N TYR A 80 -1.94 10.93 -0.69
CA TYR A 80 -1.68 9.57 -0.20
C TYR A 80 -1.04 9.54 1.19
N PRO A 81 -0.05 10.39 1.53
CA PRO A 81 0.49 10.43 2.89
C PRO A 81 -0.58 10.73 3.94
N THR A 82 -1.51 11.64 3.63
CA THR A 82 -2.64 11.96 4.51
C THR A 82 -3.60 10.77 4.65
N LEU A 83 -3.99 10.11 3.55
CA LEU A 83 -4.84 8.92 3.61
C LEU A 83 -4.21 7.76 4.38
N LEU A 84 -2.91 7.51 4.17
CA LEU A 84 -2.16 6.49 4.90
C LEU A 84 -2.07 6.82 6.40
N GLY A 85 -1.99 8.09 6.78
CA GLY A 85 -2.10 8.48 8.19
C GLY A 85 -3.49 8.22 8.79
N LEU A 86 -4.55 8.33 7.99
CA LEU A 86 -5.92 8.13 8.45
C LEU A 86 -6.31 6.66 8.63
N VAL A 87 -5.60 5.70 8.01
CA VAL A 87 -5.91 4.27 8.24
C VAL A 87 -5.61 3.80 9.66
N THR A 88 -4.82 4.56 10.43
CA THR A 88 -4.57 4.33 11.87
C THR A 88 -5.34 5.31 12.76
N ASP A 89 -6.32 6.04 12.22
CA ASP A 89 -7.14 6.94 13.03
C ASP A 89 -7.87 6.15 14.13
N PRO A 90 -7.90 6.62 15.38
CA PRO A 90 -8.53 5.90 16.49
C PRO A 90 -10.04 5.73 16.34
N ARG A 91 -10.68 6.43 15.40
CA ARG A 91 -12.10 6.30 15.09
C ARG A 91 -12.25 5.25 13.97
N PRO A 92 -12.81 4.06 14.24
CA PRO A 92 -12.88 2.97 13.25
C PRO A 92 -13.57 3.37 11.95
N GLY A 93 -14.59 4.23 12.02
CA GLY A 93 -15.28 4.74 10.84
C GLY A 93 -14.38 5.60 9.93
N VAL A 94 -13.44 6.36 10.49
CA VAL A 94 -12.46 7.14 9.70
C VAL A 94 -11.43 6.22 9.08
N ALA A 95 -10.87 5.30 9.86
CA ALA A 95 -9.91 4.31 9.36
C ALA A 95 -10.51 3.46 8.23
N GLY A 96 -11.72 2.95 8.40
CA GLY A 96 -12.43 2.18 7.38
C GLY A 96 -12.74 3.00 6.12
N MET A 97 -13.13 4.26 6.25
CA MET A 97 -13.31 5.16 5.11
C MET A 97 -12.00 5.43 4.37
N ALA A 98 -10.89 5.60 5.11
CA ALA A 98 -9.57 5.82 4.52
C ALA A 98 -9.12 4.60 3.72
N LEU A 99 -9.29 3.39 4.26
CA LEU A 99 -9.04 2.13 3.54
C LEU A 99 -9.91 1.99 2.30
N ALA A 100 -11.22 2.25 2.42
CA ALA A 100 -12.13 2.22 1.28
C ALA A 100 -11.72 3.20 0.18
N SER A 101 -11.24 4.39 0.58
CA SER A 101 -10.76 5.43 -0.33
C SER A 101 -9.46 5.01 -1.02
N LEU A 102 -8.47 4.50 -0.26
CA LEU A 102 -7.24 3.94 -0.80
C LEU A 102 -7.53 2.83 -1.82
N GLY A 103 -8.36 1.84 -1.48
CA GLY A 103 -8.71 0.76 -2.40
C GLY A 103 -9.34 1.25 -3.72
N ARG A 104 -10.06 2.38 -3.71
CA ARG A 104 -10.65 2.96 -4.93
C ARG A 104 -9.65 3.68 -5.82
N THR A 105 -8.50 4.09 -5.30
CA THR A 105 -7.43 4.71 -6.12
C THR A 105 -6.90 3.75 -7.18
N ARG A 106 -6.98 2.42 -6.92
CA ARG A 106 -6.44 1.36 -7.79
C ARG A 106 -4.94 1.50 -8.08
N ASP A 107 -4.20 2.20 -7.21
CA ASP A 107 -2.78 2.46 -7.40
C ASP A 107 -1.92 1.39 -6.73
N PRO A 108 -1.31 0.44 -7.48
CA PRO A 108 -0.61 -0.69 -6.89
C PRO A 108 0.62 -0.31 -6.07
N ARG A 109 1.17 0.91 -6.25
CA ARG A 109 2.29 1.42 -5.43
C ARG A 109 1.92 1.53 -3.94
N LEU A 110 0.63 1.63 -3.63
CA LEU A 110 0.12 1.70 -2.26
C LEU A 110 0.13 0.36 -1.52
N VAL A 111 0.33 -0.78 -2.19
CA VAL A 111 0.30 -2.11 -1.54
C VAL A 111 1.33 -2.19 -0.42
N MET A 112 2.59 -1.90 -0.72
CA MET A 112 3.67 -1.98 0.27
C MET A 112 3.52 -0.95 1.37
N HIS A 113 3.03 0.24 1.03
CA HIS A 113 2.73 1.29 2.00
C HIS A 113 1.66 0.81 2.99
N LEU A 114 0.54 0.26 2.49
CA LEU A 114 -0.56 -0.20 3.31
C LEU A 114 -0.20 -1.46 4.12
N ARG A 115 0.61 -2.38 3.59
CA ARG A 115 1.14 -3.54 4.36
C ARG A 115 2.02 -3.10 5.53
N ASN A 116 2.85 -2.08 5.33
CA ASN A 116 3.79 -1.59 6.33
C ASN A 116 3.19 -0.62 7.35
N VAL A 117 1.92 -0.25 7.22
CA VAL A 117 1.23 0.52 8.26
C VAL A 117 1.18 -0.31 9.54
N ASP A 118 1.69 0.27 10.62
CA ASP A 118 1.64 -0.32 11.96
C ASP A 118 0.19 -0.36 12.44
N TRP A 119 -0.34 -1.57 12.59
CA TRP A 119 -1.70 -1.83 13.06
C TRP A 119 -1.63 -2.55 14.40
N PRO A 120 -2.49 -2.21 15.36
CA PRO A 120 -2.53 -2.93 16.62
C PRO A 120 -2.85 -4.41 16.39
N VAL A 121 -2.35 -5.28 17.26
CA VAL A 121 -2.58 -6.73 17.17
C VAL A 121 -4.07 -7.07 17.30
N GLU A 122 -4.79 -6.31 18.13
CA GLU A 122 -6.23 -6.45 18.36
C GLU A 122 -6.99 -5.35 17.61
N VAL A 123 -7.21 -5.57 16.32
CA VAL A 123 -8.04 -4.68 15.48
C VAL A 123 -9.44 -5.26 15.33
N ASP A 124 -10.42 -4.36 15.27
CA ASP A 124 -11.80 -4.68 14.91
C ASP A 124 -11.84 -5.58 13.65
N PRO A 125 -12.51 -6.75 13.70
CA PRO A 125 -12.61 -7.66 12.55
C PRO A 125 -13.13 -6.99 11.27
N ASP A 126 -14.04 -6.03 11.37
CA ASP A 126 -14.58 -5.32 10.20
C ASP A 126 -13.52 -4.43 9.58
N LEU A 127 -12.66 -3.83 10.41
CA LEU A 127 -11.58 -2.98 9.97
C LEU A 127 -10.44 -3.81 9.34
N SER A 128 -10.17 -5.00 9.89
CA SER A 128 -9.25 -5.99 9.30
C SER A 128 -9.73 -6.46 7.92
N LEU A 129 -11.01 -6.79 7.79
CA LEU A 129 -11.62 -7.16 6.51
C LEU A 129 -11.55 -6.02 5.49
N GLU A 130 -11.83 -4.79 5.91
CA GLU A 130 -11.75 -3.62 5.02
C GLU A 130 -10.32 -3.38 4.55
N ARG A 131 -9.29 -3.67 5.36
CA ARG A 131 -7.89 -3.62 4.95
C ARG A 131 -7.57 -4.67 3.90
N ALA A 132 -7.96 -5.93 4.13
CA ALA A 132 -7.78 -7.01 3.16
C ALA A 132 -8.47 -6.68 1.83
N ARG A 133 -9.68 -6.13 1.90
CA ARG A 133 -10.41 -5.63 0.72
C ARG A 133 -9.64 -4.52 0.02
N ALA A 134 -9.18 -3.49 0.73
CA ALA A 134 -8.44 -2.38 0.12
C ALA A 134 -7.16 -2.88 -0.57
N LEU A 135 -6.38 -3.73 0.11
CA LEU A 135 -5.19 -4.37 -0.43
C LEU A 135 -5.49 -5.15 -1.72
N LEU A 136 -6.55 -5.98 -1.73
CA LEU A 136 -6.96 -6.70 -2.95
C LEU A 136 -7.29 -5.75 -4.10
N GLN A 137 -8.01 -4.65 -3.83
CA GLN A 137 -8.35 -3.65 -4.84
C GLN A 137 -7.14 -2.89 -5.40
N LEU A 138 -6.07 -2.79 -4.60
CA LEU A 138 -4.77 -2.26 -5.01
C LEU A 138 -3.93 -3.30 -5.77
N GLY A 139 -4.38 -4.56 -5.88
CA GLY A 139 -3.70 -5.63 -6.60
C GLY A 139 -2.96 -6.62 -5.71
N ASP A 140 -3.11 -6.55 -4.39
CA ASP A 140 -2.57 -7.56 -3.48
C ASP A 140 -3.46 -8.81 -3.45
N TRP A 141 -3.25 -9.69 -4.42
CA TRP A 141 -4.01 -10.92 -4.59
C TRP A 141 -3.80 -11.94 -3.45
N SER A 142 -2.78 -11.78 -2.60
CA SER A 142 -2.60 -12.60 -1.41
C SER A 142 -3.77 -12.49 -0.41
N GLN A 143 -4.61 -11.46 -0.56
CA GLN A 143 -5.78 -11.24 0.28
C GLN A 143 -7.01 -12.05 -0.16
N MET A 144 -6.97 -12.71 -1.32
CA MET A 144 -8.07 -13.55 -1.81
C MET A 144 -8.59 -14.55 -0.77
N PRO A 145 -7.75 -15.34 -0.06
CA PRO A 145 -8.22 -16.25 0.98
C PRO A 145 -8.98 -15.58 2.11
N VAL A 146 -8.59 -14.37 2.51
CA VAL A 146 -9.28 -13.61 3.59
C VAL A 146 -10.70 -13.27 3.16
N LEU A 147 -10.88 -12.80 1.92
CA LEU A 147 -12.19 -12.45 1.39
C LEU A 147 -13.05 -13.69 1.11
N ILE A 148 -12.44 -14.79 0.65
CA ILE A 148 -13.12 -16.08 0.48
C ILE A 148 -13.63 -16.60 1.82
N GLU A 149 -12.82 -16.55 2.88
CA GLU A 149 -13.26 -16.97 4.21
C GLU A 149 -14.40 -16.10 4.75
N GLY A 150 -14.37 -14.78 4.46
CA GLY A 150 -15.48 -13.89 4.81
C GLY A 150 -16.83 -14.24 4.16
N LEU A 151 -16.86 -15.12 3.15
CA LEU A 151 -18.10 -15.69 2.62
C LEU A 151 -18.80 -16.67 3.60
N ARG A 152 -18.08 -17.16 4.60
CA ARG A 152 -18.61 -18.02 5.67
C ARG A 152 -19.16 -17.25 6.86
N ASP A 153 -18.83 -15.95 7.01
CA ASP A 153 -19.24 -15.11 8.15
C ASP A 153 -20.76 -15.12 8.40
N GLU A 154 -21.16 -15.15 9.66
CA GLU A 154 -22.56 -15.18 10.10
C GLU A 154 -23.34 -13.91 9.68
N ARG A 155 -22.65 -12.78 9.57
CA ARG A 155 -23.23 -11.47 9.24
C ARG A 155 -23.41 -11.34 7.73
N PHE A 156 -24.65 -11.08 7.34
CA PHE A 156 -25.01 -10.85 5.93
C PHE A 156 -24.17 -9.73 5.29
N TYR A 157 -23.89 -8.67 6.03
CA TYR A 157 -23.09 -7.53 5.54
C TYR A 157 -21.69 -7.99 5.11
N THR A 158 -20.97 -8.73 5.96
CA THR A 158 -19.64 -9.26 5.66
C THR A 158 -19.64 -10.11 4.40
N ARG A 159 -20.55 -11.09 4.32
CA ARG A 159 -20.69 -11.94 3.13
C ARG A 159 -20.95 -11.13 1.86
N ALA A 160 -21.82 -10.13 1.94
CA ALA A 160 -22.15 -9.26 0.80
C ALA A 160 -20.97 -8.39 0.36
N VAL A 161 -20.17 -7.87 1.29
CA VAL A 161 -18.96 -7.11 0.97
C VAL A 161 -17.91 -8.01 0.32
N CYS A 162 -17.68 -9.20 0.87
CA CYS A 162 -16.72 -10.17 0.33
C CYS A 162 -17.09 -10.58 -1.10
N ILE A 163 -18.31 -11.08 -1.34
CA ILE A 163 -18.68 -11.53 -2.69
C ILE A 163 -18.67 -10.40 -3.71
N ARG A 164 -19.12 -9.19 -3.33
CA ARG A 164 -19.09 -8.03 -4.22
C ARG A 164 -17.66 -7.68 -4.61
N THR A 165 -16.74 -7.74 -3.66
CA THR A 165 -15.31 -7.47 -3.91
C THR A 165 -14.74 -8.56 -4.80
N LEU A 166 -14.84 -9.83 -4.41
CA LEU A 166 -14.36 -10.96 -5.20
C LEU A 166 -14.87 -10.91 -6.64
N SER A 167 -16.17 -10.66 -6.84
CA SER A 167 -16.75 -10.57 -8.18
C SER A 167 -16.29 -9.35 -8.98
N ALA A 168 -16.04 -8.22 -8.31
CA ALA A 168 -15.57 -7.00 -8.98
C ALA A 168 -14.10 -7.15 -9.43
N GLU A 169 -13.27 -7.77 -8.61
CA GLU A 169 -11.83 -7.93 -8.88
C GLU A 169 -11.55 -9.08 -9.85
N THR A 170 -12.25 -10.21 -9.71
CA THR A 170 -12.01 -11.41 -10.54
C THR A 170 -12.89 -11.49 -11.78
N HIS A 171 -13.97 -10.72 -11.84
CA HIS A 171 -15.08 -10.86 -12.80
C HIS A 171 -15.81 -12.20 -12.76
N GLU A 172 -15.62 -12.98 -11.70
CA GLU A 172 -16.25 -14.28 -11.50
C GLU A 172 -17.41 -14.18 -10.50
N ARG A 173 -18.38 -15.09 -10.62
CA ARG A 173 -19.54 -15.11 -9.69
C ARG A 173 -19.66 -16.41 -8.92
N LEU A 174 -19.27 -17.52 -9.53
CA LEU A 174 -19.29 -18.89 -8.97
C LEU A 174 -20.60 -19.25 -8.25
N GLY A 175 -21.73 -18.69 -8.69
CA GLY A 175 -23.06 -18.98 -8.15
C GLY A 175 -23.32 -18.51 -6.72
N TYR A 176 -22.42 -17.77 -6.07
CA TYR A 176 -22.57 -17.45 -4.65
C TYR A 176 -23.74 -16.49 -4.38
N ASN A 177 -24.61 -16.86 -3.43
CA ASN A 177 -25.69 -16.02 -2.92
C ASN A 177 -25.55 -15.78 -1.41
N ALA A 178 -25.26 -14.54 -1.02
CA ALA A 178 -25.05 -14.17 0.39
C ALA A 178 -26.27 -14.39 1.31
N ARG A 179 -27.48 -14.55 0.74
CA ARG A 179 -28.72 -14.84 1.49
C ARG A 179 -29.10 -16.32 1.51
N ALA A 180 -28.39 -17.16 0.77
CA ALA A 180 -28.69 -18.59 0.72
C ALA A 180 -28.40 -19.27 2.07
N PRO A 181 -29.01 -20.44 2.32
CA PRO A 181 -28.64 -21.32 3.43
C PRO A 181 -27.15 -21.64 3.42
N GLU A 182 -26.59 -21.96 4.59
CA GLU A 182 -25.16 -22.22 4.77
C GLU A 182 -24.63 -23.32 3.87
N GLU A 183 -25.36 -24.42 3.70
CA GLU A 183 -24.97 -25.55 2.84
C GLU A 183 -24.77 -25.13 1.38
N GLU A 184 -25.67 -24.30 0.83
CA GLU A 184 -25.56 -23.77 -0.54
C GLU A 184 -24.41 -22.76 -0.65
N ARG A 185 -24.21 -21.92 0.37
CA ARG A 185 -23.06 -20.99 0.41
C ARG A 185 -21.75 -21.76 0.42
N GLU A 186 -21.63 -22.79 1.24
CA GLU A 186 -20.40 -23.57 1.39
C GLU A 186 -19.97 -24.21 0.08
N GLN A 187 -20.92 -24.74 -0.71
CA GLN A 187 -20.62 -25.29 -2.03
C GLN A 187 -20.01 -24.24 -2.99
N ALA A 188 -20.49 -23.00 -2.92
CA ALA A 188 -19.92 -21.89 -3.69
C ALA A 188 -18.58 -21.41 -3.10
N VAL A 189 -18.36 -21.48 -1.78
CA VAL A 189 -17.06 -21.17 -1.17
C VAL A 189 -15.99 -22.19 -1.61
N ILE A 190 -16.32 -23.49 -1.61
CA ILE A 190 -15.43 -24.55 -2.14
C ILE A 190 -15.07 -24.27 -3.60
N ALA A 191 -16.02 -23.78 -4.41
CA ALA A 191 -15.75 -23.40 -5.80
C ALA A 191 -14.78 -22.20 -5.89
N TRP A 192 -14.91 -21.20 -5.00
CA TRP A 192 -13.97 -20.08 -4.88
C TRP A 192 -12.58 -20.53 -4.47
N GLU A 193 -12.46 -21.40 -3.47
CA GLU A 193 -11.18 -21.96 -3.02
C GLU A 193 -10.50 -22.76 -4.12
N ALA A 194 -11.24 -23.60 -4.83
CA ALA A 194 -10.72 -24.35 -5.98
C ALA A 194 -10.29 -23.42 -7.12
N TRP A 195 -11.09 -22.40 -7.44
CA TRP A 195 -10.77 -21.41 -8.47
C TRP A 195 -9.49 -20.64 -8.14
N TRP A 196 -9.29 -20.29 -6.87
CA TRP A 196 -8.08 -19.63 -6.39
C TRP A 196 -6.90 -20.59 -6.36
N GLY A 197 -7.08 -21.81 -5.87
CA GLY A 197 -6.04 -22.83 -5.82
C GLY A 197 -5.44 -23.17 -7.18
N LEU A 198 -6.26 -23.19 -8.24
CA LEU A 198 -5.79 -23.37 -9.62
C LEU A 198 -4.90 -22.21 -10.12
N ARG A 199 -4.93 -21.05 -9.45
CA ARG A 199 -4.16 -19.85 -9.76
C ARG A 199 -3.02 -19.60 -8.77
N GLY A 200 -2.95 -20.33 -7.67
CA GLY A 200 -1.87 -20.19 -6.68
C GLY A 200 -0.47 -20.45 -7.26
N ASP A 201 -0.39 -21.15 -8.39
CA ASP A 201 0.85 -21.39 -9.14
C ASP A 201 1.12 -20.37 -10.26
N ASP A 202 0.31 -19.31 -10.37
CA ASP A 202 0.48 -18.28 -11.40
C ASP A 202 1.70 -17.39 -11.05
N PRO A 203 2.77 -17.40 -11.88
CA PRO A 203 4.00 -16.67 -11.61
C PRO A 203 3.83 -15.14 -11.61
N PHE A 204 2.65 -14.62 -11.97
CA PHE A 204 2.33 -13.19 -11.92
C PHE A 204 1.59 -12.77 -10.64
N LEU A 205 1.21 -13.73 -9.79
CA LEU A 205 0.69 -13.46 -8.46
C LEU A 205 1.89 -13.56 -7.50
N ASP A 206 2.51 -12.44 -7.17
CA ASP A 206 3.59 -12.38 -6.17
C ASP A 206 3.00 -12.71 -4.78
N LEU A 207 2.88 -14.02 -4.49
CA LEU A 207 2.31 -14.59 -3.26
C LEU A 207 3.36 -14.77 -2.15
N ASP A 208 4.60 -14.34 -2.38
CA ASP A 208 5.76 -14.44 -1.47
C ASP A 208 5.92 -13.21 -0.53
#